data_AF-A0A0Q4QRI1-F1
#
_entry.id   AF-A0A0Q4QRI1-F1
#
_cell.length_a   1.000
_cell.length_b   1.000
_cell.length_c   1.000
_cell.angle_alpha   90.00
_cell.angle_beta   90.00
_cell.angle_gamma   90.00
#
_symmetry.space_group_name_H-M   'P 1'
#
loop_
_entity.id
_entity.type
_entity.pdbx_description
1 polymer ?
#
loop_
_entity_poly.entity_id
_entity_poly.type
_entity_poly.pdbx_seq_one_letter_code
_entity_poly.pdbx_strand_id
1 'polypeptide(L)'
;MAMLGALLAGATQAQQASPPVEDPLPAADATPQAAEGVRTLEEVRALKPEDDQPLDLYRFRNPVKVESNRFSRSWSEPPTPEQVSQSGGYLMMGINYGLMAAAKGLHNLTGGRDQIQSAVARPPPELSEEQRRRALRFCARQEDCAAPPGN
;
A
#
# COMPACT_ATOMS: atom_id res chain seq x y z
N MET A 1 17.67 8.94 -45.87
CA MET A 1 16.32 9.02 -46.46
C MET A 1 15.96 7.61 -46.95
N ALA A 2 15.30 6.82 -46.10
CA ALA A 2 14.77 5.49 -46.44
C ALA A 2 13.64 5.17 -45.44
N MET A 3 12.61 4.48 -45.94
CA MET A 3 11.20 4.54 -45.57
C MET A 3 10.80 4.17 -44.12
N LEU A 4 9.88 4.97 -43.57
CA LEU A 4 8.90 4.54 -42.56
C LEU A 4 7.85 3.64 -43.25
N GLY A 5 7.74 2.39 -42.82
CA GLY A 5 6.64 1.49 -43.17
C GLY A 5 5.56 1.53 -42.10
N ALA A 6 4.41 2.13 -42.42
CA ALA A 6 3.19 2.01 -41.63
C ALA A 6 2.58 0.61 -41.80
N LEU A 7 2.21 -0.05 -40.71
CA LEU A 7 1.30 -1.19 -40.72
C LEU A 7 0.09 -0.89 -39.85
N LEU A 8 -1.04 -0.86 -40.54
CA LEU A 8 -2.39 -0.59 -40.09
C LEU A 8 -2.95 -1.72 -39.20
N ALA A 9 -3.82 -1.31 -38.29
CA ALA A 9 -5.11 -1.90 -37.94
C ALA A 9 -5.21 -3.43 -37.74
N GLY A 10 -5.30 -3.82 -36.46
CA GLY A 10 -5.93 -5.07 -36.02
C GLY A 10 -7.09 -4.77 -35.08
N ALA A 11 -8.15 -4.14 -35.59
CA ALA A 11 -9.44 -4.09 -34.91
C ALA A 11 -10.29 -5.26 -35.43
N THR A 12 -10.26 -6.38 -34.72
CA THR A 12 -11.17 -7.50 -34.94
C THR A 12 -11.64 -8.02 -33.59
N GLN A 13 -12.93 -7.88 -33.31
CA GLN A 13 -13.87 -9.00 -33.21
C GLN A 13 -15.27 -8.43 -32.99
N ALA A 14 -16.15 -8.83 -33.89
CA ALA A 14 -17.55 -8.50 -33.95
C ALA A 14 -18.33 -9.25 -32.86
N GLN A 15 -19.26 -8.58 -32.19
CA GLN A 15 -20.37 -9.24 -31.50
C GLN A 15 -21.66 -8.47 -31.79
N GLN A 16 -22.36 -9.03 -32.79
CA GLN A 16 -23.81 -9.18 -32.90
C GLN A 16 -24.67 -7.91 -32.79
N ALA A 17 -25.06 -7.39 -33.96
CA ALA A 17 -26.27 -6.61 -34.11
C ALA A 17 -27.49 -7.45 -33.67
N SER A 18 -28.26 -6.92 -32.73
CA SER A 18 -29.56 -7.46 -32.33
C SER A 18 -30.59 -7.20 -33.45
N PRO A 19 -31.40 -8.19 -33.85
CA PRO A 19 -32.56 -7.90 -34.69
C PRO A 19 -33.61 -7.15 -33.87
N PRO A 20 -34.30 -6.13 -34.42
CA PRO A 20 -35.46 -5.54 -33.78
C PRO A 20 -36.72 -6.37 -34.07
N VAL A 21 -37.79 -6.07 -33.31
CA VAL A 21 -39.19 -6.53 -33.47
C VAL A 21 -39.43 -7.89 -32.78
N GLU A 22 -40.37 -8.10 -31.85
CA GLU A 22 -41.72 -7.58 -31.60
C GLU A 22 -42.09 -7.91 -30.13
N ASP A 23 -42.87 -7.06 -29.44
CA ASP A 23 -43.47 -7.39 -28.14
C ASP A 23 -44.57 -8.45 -28.27
N PRO A 24 -44.56 -9.51 -27.44
CA PRO A 24 -45.77 -10.24 -27.10
C PRO A 24 -46.03 -10.20 -25.59
N LEU A 25 -47.08 -9.47 -25.21
CA LEU A 25 -48.03 -9.63 -24.09
C LEU A 25 -47.55 -10.16 -22.72
N PRO A 26 -48.02 -9.59 -21.59
CA PRO A 26 -47.57 -9.98 -20.26
C PRO A 26 -47.93 -11.44 -19.96
N ALA A 27 -46.91 -12.25 -19.68
CA ALA A 27 -47.08 -13.57 -19.09
C ALA A 27 -47.60 -13.41 -17.65
N ALA A 28 -48.78 -13.97 -17.41
CA ALA A 28 -49.40 -14.05 -16.09
C ALA A 28 -48.48 -14.75 -15.07
N ASP A 29 -48.59 -14.32 -13.82
CA ASP A 29 -47.88 -14.77 -12.63
C ASP A 29 -47.60 -16.29 -12.62
N ALA A 30 -46.34 -16.66 -12.84
CA ALA A 30 -45.82 -17.96 -12.46
C ALA A 30 -45.25 -17.86 -11.04
N THR A 31 -46.09 -18.10 -10.04
CA THR A 31 -45.63 -18.36 -8.67
C THR A 31 -44.71 -19.58 -8.66
N PRO A 32 -43.49 -19.52 -8.11
CA PRO A 32 -42.65 -20.71 -7.96
C PRO A 32 -43.28 -21.62 -6.90
N GLN A 33 -43.68 -22.82 -7.33
CA GLN A 33 -44.11 -23.89 -6.43
C GLN A 33 -42.93 -24.28 -5.53
N ALA A 34 -43.09 -24.08 -4.23
CA ALA A 34 -42.14 -24.51 -3.22
C ALA A 34 -42.06 -26.04 -3.21
N ALA A 35 -40.91 -26.58 -3.60
CA ALA A 35 -40.58 -27.98 -3.35
C ALA A 35 -40.48 -28.20 -1.83
N GLU A 36 -41.27 -29.14 -1.32
CA GLU A 36 -41.24 -29.59 0.06
C GLU A 36 -39.86 -30.16 0.43
N GLY A 37 -39.24 -29.61 1.46
CA GLY A 37 -38.79 -30.46 2.58
C GLY A 37 -37.32 -30.85 2.72
N VAL A 38 -36.35 -29.97 2.43
CA VAL A 38 -35.04 -30.05 3.11
C VAL A 38 -34.79 -28.72 3.81
N ARG A 39 -34.85 -28.72 5.15
CA ARG A 39 -34.44 -27.57 5.97
C ARG A 39 -32.91 -27.50 5.95
N THR A 40 -32.35 -26.87 4.93
CA THR A 40 -30.95 -26.43 4.99
C THR A 40 -30.85 -25.30 6.01
N LEU A 41 -29.80 -25.28 6.82
CA LEU A 41 -29.51 -24.15 7.70
C LEU A 41 -29.50 -22.87 6.87
N GLU A 42 -30.04 -21.79 7.42
CA GLU A 42 -30.03 -20.47 6.79
C GLU A 42 -28.58 -20.03 6.49
N GLU A 43 -28.36 -19.31 5.39
CA GLU A 43 -27.04 -18.83 4.99
C GLU A 43 -26.49 -17.88 6.07
N VAL A 44 -25.50 -18.33 6.85
CA VAL A 44 -24.81 -17.49 7.82
C VAL A 44 -23.82 -16.59 7.09
N ARG A 45 -24.24 -15.35 6.81
CA ARG A 45 -23.35 -14.31 6.26
C ARG A 45 -22.60 -13.62 7.39
N ALA A 46 -21.27 -13.63 7.32
CA ALA A 46 -20.44 -12.81 8.19
C ALA A 46 -20.48 -11.35 7.71
N LEU A 47 -21.32 -10.54 8.36
CA LEU A 47 -21.37 -9.09 8.12
C LEU A 47 -20.21 -8.43 8.87
N LYS A 48 -19.47 -7.53 8.19
CA LYS A 48 -18.47 -6.68 8.85
C LYS A 48 -19.21 -5.77 9.85
N PRO A 49 -18.74 -5.64 11.10
CA PRO A 49 -19.28 -4.67 12.03
C PRO A 49 -19.18 -3.25 11.46
N GLU A 50 -20.26 -2.49 11.57
CA GLU A 50 -20.35 -1.09 11.15
C GLU A 50 -19.33 -0.26 11.97
N ASP A 51 -18.49 0.56 11.30
CA ASP A 51 -17.41 1.32 11.95
C ASP A 51 -17.94 2.53 12.77
N ASP A 52 -19.18 2.97 12.53
CA ASP A 52 -19.80 4.16 13.14
C ASP A 52 -20.67 3.88 14.38
N GLN A 53 -20.59 2.67 14.95
CA GLN A 53 -21.35 2.36 16.18
C GLN A 53 -20.76 3.09 17.40
N PRO A 54 -21.61 3.65 18.28
CA PRO A 54 -21.14 4.25 19.53
C PRO A 54 -20.37 3.23 20.37
N LEU A 55 -19.30 3.69 21.03
CA LEU A 55 -18.39 2.86 21.80
C LEU A 55 -19.11 2.20 22.99
N ASP A 56 -19.57 0.97 22.78
CA ASP A 56 -20.18 0.14 23.81
C ASP A 56 -19.10 -0.41 24.76
N LEU A 57 -19.18 0.00 26.04
CA LEU A 57 -18.26 -0.40 27.10
C LEU A 57 -18.47 -1.85 27.56
N TYR A 58 -19.66 -2.41 27.32
CA TYR A 58 -20.03 -3.77 27.70
C TYR A 58 -19.97 -4.75 26.53
N ARG A 59 -19.71 -4.25 25.32
CA ARG A 59 -19.47 -5.10 24.15
C ARG A 59 -18.27 -6.01 24.42
N PHE A 60 -18.45 -7.29 24.08
CA PHE A 60 -17.36 -8.25 24.05
C PHE A 60 -16.20 -7.70 23.21
N ARG A 61 -15.08 -7.38 23.87
CA ARG A 61 -13.82 -7.07 23.18
C ARG A 61 -13.09 -8.37 22.97
N ASN A 62 -12.78 -8.70 21.73
CA ASN A 62 -11.90 -9.81 21.43
C ASN A 62 -10.56 -9.58 22.16
N PRO A 63 -10.18 -10.42 23.14
CA PRO A 63 -8.94 -10.25 23.89
C PRO A 63 -7.71 -10.54 23.02
N VAL A 64 -7.89 -11.20 21.87
CA VAL A 64 -6.84 -11.50 20.92
C VAL A 64 -6.58 -10.28 20.05
N LYS A 65 -5.46 -9.61 20.31
CA LYS A 65 -4.89 -8.62 19.38
C LYS A 65 -4.13 -9.39 18.31
N VAL A 66 -4.59 -9.31 17.06
CA VAL A 66 -3.88 -9.92 15.93
C VAL A 66 -2.62 -9.08 15.67
N GLU A 67 -1.46 -9.62 15.99
CA GLU A 67 -0.20 -8.97 15.67
C GLU A 67 0.08 -9.01 14.18
N SER A 68 0.89 -8.05 13.70
CA SER A 68 1.31 -8.01 12.30
C SER A 68 2.07 -9.29 11.93
N ASN A 69 1.53 -10.07 11.00
CA ASN A 69 2.15 -11.29 10.48
C ASN A 69 2.86 -11.01 9.14
N ARG A 70 3.63 -11.95 8.60
CA ARG A 70 4.13 -11.96 7.22
C ARG A 70 3.06 -11.53 6.21
N PHE A 71 1.84 -12.03 6.36
CA PHE A 71 0.74 -11.73 5.44
C PHE A 71 0.33 -10.25 5.46
N SER A 72 0.39 -9.58 6.62
CA SER A 72 0.06 -8.16 6.72
C SER A 72 1.12 -7.24 6.10
N ARG A 73 2.28 -7.79 5.67
CA ARG A 73 3.27 -7.04 4.89
C ARG A 73 3.00 -7.06 3.39
N SER A 74 2.42 -8.16 2.90
CA SER A 74 2.18 -8.38 1.47
C SER A 74 0.74 -8.11 1.06
N TRP A 75 -0.18 -8.14 2.02
CA TRP A 75 -1.61 -8.03 1.78
C TRP A 75 -2.22 -7.02 2.75
N SER A 76 -2.93 -6.06 2.19
CA SER A 76 -3.79 -5.11 2.89
C SER A 76 -5.15 -5.13 2.22
N GLU A 77 -6.22 -4.95 2.99
CA GLU A 77 -7.54 -4.79 2.38
C GLU A 77 -7.54 -3.60 1.42
N PRO A 78 -8.09 -3.75 0.21
CA PRO A 78 -8.23 -2.64 -0.70
C PRO A 78 -9.19 -1.60 -0.10
N PRO A 79 -8.95 -0.29 -0.34
CA PRO A 79 -9.80 0.76 0.18
C PRO A 79 -11.24 0.61 -0.35
N THR A 80 -12.24 0.92 0.48
CA THR A 80 -13.64 0.79 0.07
C THR A 80 -13.99 1.86 -0.98
N PRO A 81 -14.96 1.61 -1.89
CA PRO A 81 -15.35 2.61 -2.89
C PRO A 81 -15.79 3.95 -2.27
N GLU A 82 -16.44 3.89 -1.12
CA GLU A 82 -16.83 5.08 -0.36
C GLU A 82 -15.61 5.85 0.16
N GLN A 83 -14.63 5.18 0.77
CA GLN A 83 -13.38 5.81 1.19
C GLN A 83 -12.61 6.40 0.02
N VAL A 84 -12.57 5.68 -1.11
CA VAL A 84 -11.95 6.19 -2.33
C VAL A 84 -12.67 7.47 -2.78
N SER A 85 -14.00 7.51 -2.78
CA SER A 85 -14.77 8.71 -3.13
C SER A 85 -14.47 9.90 -2.21
N GLN A 86 -14.40 9.69 -0.89
CA GLN A 86 -14.07 10.73 0.10
C GLN A 86 -12.63 11.23 -0.08
N SER A 87 -11.71 10.36 -0.50
CA SER A 87 -10.31 10.69 -0.78
C SER A 87 -10.04 11.37 -2.13
N GLY A 88 -11.07 11.74 -2.88
CA GLY A 88 -10.94 12.36 -4.22
C GLY A 88 -11.10 11.40 -5.40
N GLY A 89 -11.64 10.20 -5.16
CA GLY A 89 -11.96 9.19 -6.17
C GLY A 89 -10.77 8.38 -6.66
N TYR A 90 -11.05 7.42 -7.55
CA TYR A 90 -10.04 6.53 -8.14
C TYR A 90 -8.98 7.28 -8.96
N LEU A 91 -9.31 8.46 -9.50
CA LEU A 91 -8.36 9.27 -10.27
C LEU A 91 -7.23 9.80 -9.37
N MET A 92 -7.57 10.45 -8.26
CA MET A 92 -6.55 10.96 -7.33
C MET A 92 -5.76 9.83 -6.68
N MET A 93 -6.43 8.72 -6.35
CA MET A 93 -5.76 7.52 -5.87
C MET A 93 -4.74 6.99 -6.90
N GLY A 94 -5.11 6.93 -8.18
CA GLY A 94 -4.24 6.47 -9.26
C GLY A 94 -3.03 7.38 -9.48
N ILE A 95 -3.22 8.71 -9.42
CA ILE A 95 -2.12 9.69 -9.52
C ILE A 95 -1.15 9.52 -8.35
N ASN A 96 -1.66 9.48 -7.13
CA ASN A 96 -0.84 9.32 -5.93
C ASN A 96 -0.08 7.98 -5.94
N TYR A 97 -0.75 6.91 -6.35
CA TYR A 97 -0.13 5.59 -6.51
C TYR A 97 1.00 5.62 -7.56
N GLY A 98 0.76 6.26 -8.71
CA GLY A 98 1.76 6.41 -9.76
C GLY A 98 2.99 7.21 -9.30
N LEU A 99 2.78 8.32 -8.58
CA LEU A 99 3.87 9.12 -8.01
C LEU A 99 4.70 8.33 -6.98
N MET A 100 4.03 7.60 -6.08
CA MET A 100 4.71 6.75 -5.11
C MET A 100 5.52 5.64 -5.79
N ALA A 101 4.97 4.99 -6.81
CA ALA A 101 5.67 3.95 -7.57
C ALA A 101 6.89 4.51 -8.31
N ALA A 102 6.77 5.70 -8.91
CA ALA A 102 7.88 6.38 -9.56
C ALA A 102 8.99 6.76 -8.56
N ALA A 103 8.63 7.31 -7.40
CA ALA A 103 9.59 7.62 -6.34
C ALA A 103 10.34 6.36 -5.86
N LYS A 104 9.63 5.25 -5.69
CA LYS A 104 10.24 3.94 -5.34
C LYS A 104 11.18 3.44 -6.44
N GLY A 105 10.79 3.59 -7.71
CA GLY A 105 11.65 3.27 -8.84
C GLY A 105 12.93 4.11 -8.87
N LEU A 106 12.81 5.42 -8.66
CA LEU A 106 13.95 6.33 -8.58
C LEU A 106 14.86 6.00 -7.39
N HIS A 107 14.28 5.69 -6.22
CA HIS A 107 15.02 5.26 -5.04
C HIS A 107 15.83 3.98 -5.32
N ASN A 108 15.21 3.00 -5.99
CA ASN A 108 15.88 1.76 -6.39
C ASN A 108 17.03 1.99 -7.40
N LEU A 109 16.84 2.90 -8.37
CA LEU A 109 17.85 3.22 -9.38
C LEU A 109 19.02 4.05 -8.82
N THR A 110 18.74 4.97 -7.90
CA THR A 110 19.75 5.81 -7.26
C THR A 110 20.53 5.09 -6.17
N GLY A 111 20.03 3.95 -5.69
CA GLY A 111 20.64 3.21 -4.58
C GLY A 111 20.66 3.99 -3.26
N GLY A 112 19.91 5.10 -3.18
CA GLY A 112 19.74 5.85 -1.95
C GLY A 112 19.07 4.95 -0.92
N ARG A 113 19.67 4.77 0.26
CA ARG A 113 19.04 3.99 1.33
C ARG A 113 18.08 4.89 2.09
N ASP A 114 16.87 4.41 2.34
CA ASP A 114 15.93 5.11 3.21
C ASP A 114 16.55 5.35 4.60
N GLN A 115 16.31 6.55 5.12
CA GLN A 115 16.79 6.95 6.44
C GLN A 115 15.90 6.29 7.50
N ILE A 116 16.28 5.09 7.95
CA ILE A 116 15.55 4.34 9.00
C ILE A 116 15.69 5.03 10.37
N GLN A 117 16.77 5.80 10.57
CA GLN A 117 16.99 6.60 11.77
C GLN A 117 17.51 7.97 11.36
N SER A 118 16.93 9.04 11.93
CA SER A 118 17.45 10.39 11.77
C SER A 118 18.95 10.38 12.06
N ALA A 119 19.75 11.02 11.21
CA ALA A 119 21.19 11.14 11.42
C ALA A 119 21.45 12.00 12.66
N VAL A 120 21.40 11.39 13.84
CA VAL A 120 21.85 11.99 15.08
C VAL A 120 23.35 11.77 15.14
N ALA A 121 24.12 12.85 15.17
CA ALA A 121 25.54 12.79 15.41
C ALA A 121 25.75 12.16 16.79
N ARG A 122 26.19 10.90 16.81
CA ARG A 122 26.63 10.29 18.07
C ARG A 122 27.83 11.10 18.55
N PRO A 123 27.89 11.50 19.83
CA PRO A 123 29.10 12.11 20.34
C PRO A 123 30.27 11.15 20.07
N PRO A 124 31.44 11.66 19.67
CA PRO A 124 32.60 10.82 19.44
C PRO A 124 32.91 10.04 20.73
N PRO A 125 33.35 8.78 20.64
CA PRO A 125 33.73 8.03 21.82
C PRO A 125 34.88 8.75 22.54
N GLU A 126 34.82 8.80 23.87
CA GLU A 126 35.90 9.36 24.69
C GLU A 126 37.18 8.55 24.46
N LEU A 127 38.26 9.25 24.09
CA LEU A 127 39.58 8.64 23.89
C LEU A 127 40.15 8.22 25.25
N SER A 128 40.60 6.96 25.36
CA SER A 128 41.38 6.55 26.53
C SER A 128 42.68 7.36 26.62
N GLU A 129 43.29 7.43 27.82
CA GLU A 129 44.53 8.21 28.01
C GLU A 129 45.65 7.75 27.08
N GLU A 130 45.77 6.45 26.82
CA GLU A 130 46.76 5.89 25.90
C GLU A 130 46.50 6.29 24.45
N GLN A 131 45.23 6.31 24.04
CA GLN A 131 44.81 6.74 22.71
C GLN A 131 45.06 8.24 22.53
N ARG A 132 44.81 9.05 23.57
CA ARG A 132 45.10 10.48 23.58
C ARG A 132 46.59 10.77 23.44
N ARG A 133 47.44 10.05 24.18
CA ARG A 133 48.91 10.14 24.04
C ARG A 133 49.39 9.76 22.64
N ARG A 134 48.79 8.73 22.04
CA ARG A 134 49.11 8.33 20.66
C ARG A 134 48.69 9.40 19.65
N ALA A 135 47.50 9.98 19.81
CA ALA A 135 47.00 11.07 18.98
C ALA A 135 47.91 12.30 19.07
N LEU A 136 48.36 12.70 20.28
CA LEU A 136 49.29 13.82 20.46
C LEU A 136 50.65 13.58 19.78
N ARG A 137 51.20 12.37 19.85
CA ARG A 137 52.45 12.01 19.13
C ARG A 137 52.29 12.00 17.60
N PHE A 138 51.09 11.77 17.10
CA PHE A 138 50.80 11.82 15.67
C PHE A 138 50.57 13.26 15.22
N CYS A 139 49.85 14.04 16.03
CA CYS A 139 49.61 15.47 15.87
C CYS A 139 50.91 16.27 15.79
N ALA A 140 51.86 16.01 16.69
CA ALA A 140 53.18 16.66 16.70
C ALA A 140 54.04 16.43 15.43
N ARG A 141 53.65 15.50 14.56
CA ARG A 141 54.33 15.22 13.29
C ARG A 141 53.64 15.85 12.07
N GLN A 142 52.47 16.47 12.25
CA GLN A 142 51.74 17.16 11.19
C GLN A 142 51.84 18.67 11.40
N GLU A 143 52.09 19.40 10.30
CA GLU A 143 52.31 20.84 10.32
C GLU A 143 51.03 21.63 10.71
N ASP A 144 49.83 21.06 10.48
CA ASP A 144 48.53 21.72 10.71
C ASP A 144 47.70 21.13 11.86
N CYS A 145 48.32 20.36 12.76
CA CYS A 145 47.58 19.79 13.88
C CYS A 145 47.56 20.73 15.08
N ALA A 146 46.46 21.48 15.24
CA ALA A 146 46.23 22.30 16.42
C ALA A 146 45.88 21.41 17.62
N ALA A 147 46.77 21.38 18.63
CA ALA A 147 46.47 20.72 19.89
C ALA A 147 45.26 21.41 20.57
N PRO A 148 44.25 20.65 21.03
CA PRO A 148 43.12 21.26 21.74
C PRO A 148 43.62 21.91 23.03
N PRO A 149 43.07 23.08 23.44
CA PRO A 149 43.46 23.74 24.67
C PRO A 149 43.22 22.79 25.85
N GLY A 150 44.28 22.53 26.62
CA GLY A 150 44.23 21.71 27.82
C GLY A 150 43.47 22.42 28.94
N ASN A 151 42.70 21.65 29.71
CA ASN A 151 42.51 21.92 31.13
C ASN A 151 43.58 21.16 31.90
#